data_AF-A0A7Y1YHV1-F1
#
_entry.id   AF-A0A7Y1YHV1-F1
#
_cell.length_a   1.000
_cell.length_b   1.000
_cell.length_c   1.000
_cell.angle_alpha   90.00
_cell.angle_beta   90.00
_cell.angle_gamma   90.00
#
_symmetry.space_group_name_H-M   'P 1'
#
loop_
_entity.id
_entity.type
_entity.pdbx_description
1 polymer ?
#
loop_
_entity_poly.entity_id
_entity_poly.type
_entity_poly.pdbx_seq_one_letter_code
_entity_poly.pdbx_strand_id
1 'polypeptide(L)'
;MLVKEFLDTLAVHPNAALLFEYDDGRFVAPGFHVTEIKNTTYETIDCGNSLHTWNEIIAQLWVPDDVEPGSTHMTAALFSKIWSVVADRIQLDPDAEIRIEY
;
A
#
# COMPACT_ATOMS: atom_id res chain seq x y z
N MET A 1 8.10 -6.52 -2.73
CA MET A 1 8.58 -6.14 -1.37
C MET A 1 7.60 -6.73 -0.38
N LEU A 2 8.10 -7.30 0.71
CA LEU A 2 7.24 -7.84 1.76
C LEU A 2 6.69 -6.71 2.64
N VAL A 3 5.53 -6.94 3.26
CA VAL A 3 4.91 -5.99 4.19
C VAL A 3 5.88 -5.57 5.30
N LYS A 4 6.58 -6.51 5.93
CA LYS A 4 7.55 -6.20 6.99
C LYS A 4 8.67 -5.27 6.52
N GLU A 5 9.21 -5.52 5.33
CA GLU A 5 10.31 -4.73 4.75
C GLU A 5 9.85 -3.31 4.45
N PHE A 6 8.62 -3.18 3.94
CA PHE A 6 8.01 -1.90 3.67
C PHE A 6 7.82 -1.10 4.96
N LEU A 7 7.20 -1.69 5.98
CA LEU A 7 6.94 -1.02 7.26
C LEU A 7 8.23 -0.66 8.01
N ASP A 8 9.23 -1.54 8.00
CA ASP A 8 10.54 -1.25 8.58
C ASP A 8 11.20 -0.05 7.88
N THR A 9 11.07 0.05 6.56
CA THR A 9 11.56 1.20 5.78
C THR A 9 10.81 2.49 6.14
N LEU A 10 9.49 2.42 6.33
CA LEU A 10 8.71 3.58 6.77
C LEU A 10 9.13 4.05 8.17
N ALA A 11 9.38 3.10 9.08
CA ALA A 11 9.73 3.38 10.47
C ALA A 11 11.06 4.13 10.62
N VAL A 12 12.03 3.87 9.73
CA VAL A 12 13.33 4.58 9.73
C VAL A 12 13.27 5.96 9.07
N HIS A 13 12.22 6.26 8.29
CA HIS A 13 12.05 7.51 7.55
C HIS A 13 10.70 8.19 7.82
N PRO A 14 10.27 8.42 9.07
CA PRO A 14 8.90 8.81 9.40
C PRO A 14 8.46 10.15 8.79
N ASN A 15 9.40 11.07 8.55
CA ASN A 15 9.14 12.40 8.00
C ASN A 15 9.30 12.47 6.48
N ALA A 16 9.70 11.38 5.82
CA ALA A 16 9.83 11.35 4.38
C ALA A 16 8.45 11.34 3.69
N ALA A 17 8.36 12.01 2.55
CA ALA A 17 7.20 11.94 1.68
C ALA A 17 7.13 10.57 0.99
N LEU A 18 5.94 9.99 0.93
CA LEU A 18 5.65 8.78 0.18
C LEU A 18 5.27 9.12 -1.25
N LEU A 19 6.12 8.67 -2.17
CA LEU A 19 5.90 8.75 -3.60
C LEU A 19 5.68 7.33 -4.11
N PHE A 20 4.58 7.15 -4.84
CA PHE A 20 4.24 5.88 -5.47
C PHE A 20 4.35 6.04 -6.98
N GLU A 21 5.19 5.23 -7.62
CA GLU A 21 5.35 5.20 -9.08
C GLU A 21 4.39 4.18 -9.69
N TYR A 22 3.57 4.59 -10.66
CA TYR A 22 2.58 3.72 -11.32
C TYR A 22 2.91 3.41 -12.78
N ASP A 23 3.86 4.12 -13.37
CA ASP A 23 4.37 3.96 -14.73
C ASP A 23 5.74 4.64 -14.78
N ASP A 24 6.58 4.36 -15.78
CA ASP A 24 7.97 4.83 -15.83
C ASP A 24 8.08 6.37 -15.70
N GLY A 25 8.61 6.82 -14.57
CA GLY A 25 8.74 8.23 -14.19
C GLY A 25 7.43 8.93 -13.82
N ARG A 26 6.31 8.22 -13.71
CA ARG A 26 5.00 8.76 -13.32
C ARG A 26 4.63 8.38 -11.91
N PHE A 27 4.40 9.41 -11.10
CA PHE A 27 4.07 9.26 -9.69
C PHE A 27 2.64 9.67 -9.41
N VAL A 28 2.03 9.04 -8.40
CA VAL A 28 0.77 9.47 -7.81
C VAL A 28 0.92 10.93 -7.34
N ALA A 29 -0.02 11.76 -7.77
CA ALA A 29 -0.03 13.18 -7.44
C ALA A 29 -0.15 13.40 -5.93
N PRO A 30 0.42 14.50 -5.38
CA PRO A 30 0.21 14.85 -3.98
C PRO A 30 -1.28 15.05 -3.66
N GLY A 31 -1.64 14.94 -2.38
CA GLY A 31 -3.04 14.98 -1.96
C GLY A 31 -3.81 13.67 -2.15
N PHE A 32 -3.14 12.57 -2.53
CA PHE A 32 -3.76 11.26 -2.54
C PHE A 32 -4.15 10.79 -1.12
N HIS A 33 -5.21 10.00 -1.04
CA HIS A 33 -5.67 9.34 0.17
C HIS A 33 -5.43 7.83 0.07
N VAL A 34 -5.07 7.19 1.19
CA VAL A 34 -5.22 5.74 1.33
C VAL A 34 -6.67 5.48 1.68
N THR A 35 -7.42 4.86 0.77
CA THR A 35 -8.86 4.62 0.96
C THR A 35 -9.13 3.29 1.62
N GLU A 36 -8.34 2.26 1.29
CA GLU A 36 -8.50 0.90 1.80
C GLU A 36 -7.15 0.20 1.97
N ILE A 37 -7.07 -0.71 2.95
CA ILE A 37 -6.02 -1.73 3.06
C ILE A 37 -6.73 -3.08 3.01
N LYS A 38 -6.46 -3.85 1.96
CA LYS A 38 -7.12 -5.13 1.68
C LYS A 38 -6.16 -6.26 2.07
N ASN A 39 -6.62 -7.21 2.89
CA ASN A 39 -5.93 -8.49 3.05
C ASN A 39 -6.57 -9.49 2.10
N THR A 40 -5.82 -9.96 1.10
CA THR A 40 -6.34 -10.77 0.00
C THR A 40 -5.58 -12.08 -0.10
N THR A 41 -6.32 -13.19 -0.06
CA THR A 41 -5.80 -14.52 -0.39
C THR A 41 -6.24 -14.89 -1.79
N TYR A 42 -5.28 -15.28 -2.62
CA TYR A 42 -5.52 -15.80 -3.94
C TYR A 42 -5.41 -17.31 -3.92
N GLU A 43 -6.41 -17.98 -4.51
CA GLU A 43 -6.37 -19.40 -4.82
C GLU A 43 -6.66 -19.53 -6.31
N THR A 44 -5.68 -20.00 -7.07
CA THR A 44 -5.75 -19.99 -8.54
C THR A 44 -5.33 -21.34 -9.11
N ILE A 45 -5.79 -21.62 -10.33
CA ILE A 45 -5.39 -22.79 -11.12
C ILE A 45 -4.98 -22.32 -12.52
N ASP A 46 -3.83 -22.79 -13.00
CA ASP A 46 -3.38 -22.51 -14.37
C ASP A 46 -3.89 -23.55 -15.38
N CYS A 47 -3.67 -23.29 -16.68
CA CYS A 47 -4.06 -24.21 -17.75
C CYS A 47 -3.34 -25.58 -17.71
N GLY A 48 -2.28 -25.70 -16.91
CA GLY A 48 -1.57 -26.95 -16.61
C GLY A 48 -2.13 -27.70 -15.41
N ASN A 49 -3.23 -27.23 -14.81
CA ASN A 49 -3.85 -27.75 -13.58
C ASN A 49 -2.97 -27.60 -12.32
N SER A 50 -2.01 -26.66 -12.31
CA SER A 50 -1.24 -26.38 -11.09
C SER A 50 -2.02 -25.41 -10.20
N LEU A 51 -2.14 -25.74 -8.92
CA LEU A 51 -2.75 -24.89 -7.92
C LEU A 51 -1.71 -23.94 -7.32
N HIS A 52 -2.06 -22.66 -7.22
CA HIS A 52 -1.23 -21.64 -6.59
C HIS A 52 -2.03 -20.89 -5.53
N THR A 53 -1.46 -20.76 -4.34
CA THR A 53 -2.03 -20.01 -3.23
C THR A 53 -1.02 -19.02 -2.69
N TRP A 54 -1.39 -17.76 -2.57
CA TRP A 54 -0.57 -16.74 -1.93
C TRP A 54 -1.42 -15.63 -1.32
N ASN A 55 -0.80 -14.84 -0.45
CA ASN A 55 -1.41 -13.68 0.17
C ASN A 55 -0.79 -12.40 -0.39
N GLU A 56 -1.61 -11.38 -0.59
CA GLU A 56 -1.17 -10.01 -0.83
C GLU A 56 -1.90 -9.06 0.12
N ILE A 57 -1.20 -8.00 0.53
CA ILE A 57 -1.83 -6.84 1.15
C ILE A 57 -1.85 -5.70 0.14
N ILE A 58 -3.03 -5.18 -0.18
CA ILE A 58 -3.20 -4.14 -1.20
C ILE A 58 -3.56 -2.84 -0.50
N ALA A 59 -2.72 -1.81 -0.66
CA ALA A 59 -3.05 -0.45 -0.25
C ALA A 59 -3.65 0.30 -1.44
N GLN A 60 -4.93 0.65 -1.35
CA GLN A 60 -5.63 1.39 -2.38
C GLN A 60 -5.47 2.89 -2.15
N LEU A 61 -5.10 3.59 -3.21
CA LEU A 61 -4.92 5.02 -3.27
C LEU A 61 -5.98 5.67 -4.14
N TRP A 62 -6.32 6.91 -3.83
CA TRP A 62 -7.21 7.74 -4.65
C TRP A 62 -6.76 9.20 -4.59
N VAL A 63 -6.74 9.88 -5.73
CA VAL A 63 -6.51 11.33 -5.80
C VAL A 63 -7.86 12.01 -6.07
N PRO A 64 -8.35 12.88 -5.18
CA PRO A 64 -9.56 13.68 -5.42
C PRO A 64 -9.43 14.57 -6.66
N ASP A 65 -10.54 14.90 -7.32
CA ASP A 65 -10.54 15.84 -8.45
C ASP A 65 -10.24 17.29 -8.00
N ASP A 66 -10.53 17.61 -6.74
CA ASP A 66 -10.44 18.93 -6.12
C ASP A 66 -9.32 19.02 -5.08
N VAL A 67 -8.12 18.55 -5.43
CA VAL A 67 -6.94 18.67 -4.54
C VAL A 67 -6.65 20.14 -4.22
N GLU A 68 -6.57 20.48 -2.93
CA GLU A 68 -6.26 21.83 -2.49
C GLU A 68 -4.88 22.29 -3.01
N PRO A 69 -4.76 23.54 -3.50
CA PRO A 69 -3.47 24.10 -3.91
C PRO A 69 -2.44 24.04 -2.79
N GLY A 70 -1.27 23.44 -3.07
CA GLY A 70 -0.20 23.28 -2.10
C GLY A 70 -0.29 22.00 -1.26
N SER A 71 -1.26 21.11 -1.54
CA SER A 71 -1.28 19.76 -0.97
C SER A 71 0.06 19.04 -1.19
N THR A 72 0.52 18.33 -0.17
CA THR A 72 1.78 17.57 -0.20
C THR A 72 1.52 16.08 -0.29
N HIS A 73 2.55 15.30 -0.59
CA HIS A 73 2.50 13.85 -0.43
C HIS A 73 2.33 13.47 1.05
N MET A 74 1.65 12.34 1.29
CA MET A 74 1.53 11.73 2.61
C MET A 74 2.91 11.40 3.17
N THR A 75 3.12 11.59 4.48
CA THR A 75 4.37 11.16 5.13
C THR A 75 4.34 9.67 5.48
N ALA A 76 5.52 9.05 5.57
CA ALA A 76 5.65 7.68 6.03
C ALA A 76 4.96 7.44 7.39
N ALA A 77 5.12 8.37 8.35
CA ALA A 77 4.47 8.29 9.64
C ALA A 77 2.94 8.30 9.56
N LEU A 78 2.35 9.07 8.63
CA LEU A 78 0.90 9.09 8.45
C LEU A 78 0.40 7.76 7.88
N PHE A 79 1.11 7.18 6.91
CA PHE A 79 0.78 5.84 6.41
C PHE A 79 0.90 4.80 7.52
N SER A 80 1.98 4.80 8.30
CA SER A 80 2.16 3.87 9.42
C SER A 80 1.04 3.98 10.45
N LYS A 81 0.52 5.18 10.70
CA LYS A 81 -0.64 5.38 11.59
C LYS A 81 -1.91 4.73 11.02
N ILE A 82 -2.18 4.90 9.72
CA ILE A 82 -3.30 4.24 9.04
C ILE A 82 -3.14 2.72 9.16
N TRP A 83 -1.94 2.21 8.88
CA TRP A 83 -1.63 0.79 9.00
C TRP A 83 -1.89 0.24 10.40
N SER A 84 -1.43 0.91 11.46
CA SER A 84 -1.67 0.47 12.85
C SER A 84 -3.17 0.35 13.16
N VAL A 85 -3.98 1.31 12.71
CA VAL A 85 -5.45 1.28 12.88
C VAL A 85 -6.05 0.05 12.19
N VAL A 86 -5.56 -0.32 11.00
CA VAL A 86 -6.03 -1.52 10.30
C VAL A 86 -5.55 -2.81 10.98
N ALA A 87 -4.27 -2.88 11.35
CA ALA A 87 -3.66 -4.04 12.00
C ALA A 87 -4.30 -4.39 13.36
N ASP A 88 -4.88 -3.41 14.05
CA ASP A 88 -5.66 -3.63 15.28
C ASP A 88 -7.02 -4.33 15.02
N ARG A 89 -7.50 -4.33 13.78
CA ARG A 89 -8.85 -4.82 13.40
C ARG A 89 -8.81 -6.11 12.59
N ILE A 90 -7.79 -6.29 11.77
CA ILE A 90 -7.61 -7.48 10.94
C ILE A 90 -6.18 -7.98 11.04
N GLN A 91 -6.00 -9.29 10.98
CA GLN A 91 -4.68 -9.89 10.92
C GLN A 91 -4.09 -9.62 9.53
N LEU A 92 -2.92 -8.98 9.51
CA LEU A 92 -2.14 -8.73 8.29
C LEU A 92 -0.91 -9.62 8.33
N ASP A 93 -0.67 -10.36 7.25
CA ASP A 93 0.49 -11.24 7.11
C ASP A 93 1.75 -10.39 6.83
N PRO A 94 2.74 -10.34 7.75
CA PRO A 94 3.95 -9.55 7.54
C PRO A 94 4.85 -10.10 6.42
N ASP A 95 4.66 -11.36 6.04
CA ASP A 95 5.39 -12.05 4.98
C ASP A 95 4.63 -12.05 3.63
N ALA A 96 3.45 -11.42 3.56
CA ALA A 96 2.75 -11.19 2.31
C ALA A 96 3.42 -10.08 1.48
N GLU A 97 3.23 -10.12 0.17
CA GLU A 97 3.64 -9.02 -0.71
C GLU A 97 2.72 -7.82 -0.54
N ILE A 98 3.29 -6.62 -0.44
CA ILE A 98 2.49 -5.38 -0.50
C ILE A 98 2.34 -4.91 -1.95
N ARG A 99 1.10 -4.57 -2.33
CA ARG A 99 0.74 -3.97 -3.61
C ARG A 99 0.14 -2.58 -3.39
N ILE A 100 0.33 -1.71 -4.37
CA ILE A 100 -0.32 -0.41 -4.43
C ILE A 100 -1.31 -0.44 -5.58
N GLU A 101 -2.57 -0.12 -5.30
CA GLU A 101 -3.64 0.02 -6.28
C GLU A 101 -3.96 1.51 -6.41
N TYR A 102 -3.80 2.08 -7.60
CA TYR A 102 -4.06 3.49 -7.90
C TYR A 102 -4.74 3.62 -9.27
#